data_AF-A0A409WPG2-F1
#
_entry.id   AF-A0A409WPG2-F1
#
_cell.length_a   1.000
_cell.length_b   1.000
_cell.length_c   1.000
_cell.angle_alpha   90.00
_cell.angle_beta   90.00
_cell.angle_gamma   90.00
#
_symmetry.space_group_name_H-M   'P 1'
#
loop_
_entity.id
_entity.type
_entity.pdbx_description
1 polymer ?
#
loop_
_entity_poly.entity_id
_entity_poly.type
_entity_poly.pdbx_seq_one_letter_code
_entity_poly.pdbx_strand_id
1 'polypeptide(L)'
;MTSLPRKLPQRLQHLAHVVTAYDMCLKLEDSLQIAVNNGDDIGRNLIYIWILGYLIHHVPTETGLDNITQEINPCHDNSTILALGQMYYDHYIMAFQANKSHTPTPSDDASPPSFDNIQDMINVTLQGAPQSHTQAKAYALIRDRYCCVVTGAYDVFSVETIQELATMYKSDPSARLGFTQCAHIFPASANLSIEPGSAKQQYASTLWAILYRFGYENLLDELNGSNVHHLENVMTLEPRLHTHFDRFDIWLVATNKLNRYMLESHNVYILRGYPEFVTFTTPDPENLPVPSPIYLAIHATCAKVAQLSEAAACINKFYQDMEEAETLDPNGVSADTLEHAIIKLQTAGYEVTT
;
A
#
# COMPACT_ATOMS: atom_id res chain seq x y z
N MET A 1 -6.40 -15.09 -14.58
CA MET A 1 -6.53 -13.99 -15.55
C MET A 1 -7.94 -13.46 -15.52
N THR A 2 -8.08 -12.28 -14.92
CA THR A 2 -9.33 -11.53 -14.91
C THR A 2 -9.21 -10.51 -16.02
N SER A 3 -9.89 -10.73 -17.13
CA SER A 3 -9.92 -9.78 -18.24
C SER A 3 -10.69 -8.52 -17.86
N LEU A 4 -10.44 -7.43 -18.58
CA LEU A 4 -11.18 -6.20 -18.38
C LEU A 4 -12.69 -6.44 -18.58
N PRO A 5 -13.54 -5.89 -17.71
CA PRO A 5 -14.98 -5.93 -17.91
C PRO A 5 -15.37 -5.37 -19.29
N ARG A 6 -16.11 -6.12 -20.11
CA ARG A 6 -16.50 -5.65 -21.45
C ARG A 6 -17.42 -4.43 -21.47
N LYS A 7 -17.86 -3.96 -20.30
CA LYS A 7 -18.63 -2.74 -20.13
C LYS A 7 -18.11 -1.95 -18.94
N LEU A 8 -18.03 -0.65 -19.11
CA LEU A 8 -17.83 0.29 -18.00
C LEU A 8 -18.99 0.21 -17.00
N PRO A 9 -18.77 0.59 -15.72
CA PRO A 9 -19.86 0.79 -14.76
C PRO A 9 -20.90 1.77 -15.31
N GLN A 10 -22.17 1.56 -15.02
CA GLN A 10 -23.27 2.39 -15.54
C GLN A 10 -23.06 3.89 -15.31
N ARG A 11 -22.45 4.25 -14.17
CA ARG A 11 -22.10 5.63 -13.81
C ARG A 11 -21.11 6.30 -14.78
N LEU A 12 -20.32 5.53 -15.54
CA LEU A 12 -19.27 6.06 -16.44
C LEU A 12 -19.66 5.98 -17.93
N GLN A 13 -20.67 5.19 -18.29
CA GLN A 13 -21.03 4.93 -19.69
C GLN A 13 -21.51 6.16 -20.47
N HIS A 14 -21.93 7.22 -19.77
CA HIS A 14 -22.39 8.46 -20.40
C HIS A 14 -21.26 9.46 -20.68
N LEU A 15 -20.04 9.20 -20.18
CA LEU A 15 -18.88 10.06 -20.33
C LEU A 15 -18.06 9.63 -21.55
N ALA A 16 -18.24 10.34 -22.67
CA ALA A 16 -17.66 9.95 -23.97
C ALA A 16 -16.12 9.83 -23.94
N HIS A 17 -15.44 10.71 -23.20
CA HIS A 17 -13.97 10.67 -23.06
C HIS A 17 -13.49 9.45 -22.26
N VAL A 18 -14.28 9.02 -21.26
CA VAL A 18 -14.00 7.80 -20.48
C VAL A 18 -14.25 6.55 -21.31
N VAL A 19 -15.37 6.50 -22.04
CA VAL A 19 -15.69 5.38 -22.94
C VAL A 19 -14.59 5.21 -23.99
N THR A 20 -14.14 6.32 -24.59
CA THR A 20 -13.07 6.28 -25.61
C THR A 20 -11.77 5.71 -25.04
N ALA A 21 -11.31 6.22 -23.90
CA ALA A 21 -10.10 5.73 -23.24
C ALA A 21 -10.21 4.23 -22.88
N TYR A 22 -11.37 3.80 -22.36
CA TYR A 22 -11.58 2.41 -22.00
C TYR A 22 -11.63 1.47 -23.21
N ASP A 23 -12.26 1.90 -24.30
CA ASP A 23 -12.30 1.13 -25.56
C ASP A 23 -10.90 0.97 -26.16
N MET A 24 -9.98 1.93 -25.96
CA MET A 24 -8.57 1.79 -26.33
C MET A 24 -7.90 0.66 -25.53
N CYS A 25 -8.11 0.61 -24.21
CA CYS A 25 -7.61 -0.48 -23.38
C CYS A 25 -8.18 -1.85 -23.82
N LEU A 26 -9.48 -1.96 -24.08
CA LEU A 26 -10.12 -3.20 -24.52
C LEU A 26 -9.59 -3.70 -25.88
N LYS A 27 -9.42 -2.80 -26.86
CA LYS A 27 -8.89 -3.17 -28.18
C LYS A 27 -7.45 -3.67 -28.10
N LEU A 28 -6.64 -3.05 -27.24
CA LEU A 28 -5.26 -3.47 -27.04
C LEU A 28 -5.17 -4.78 -26.26
N GLU A 29 -6.01 -4.98 -25.24
CA GLU A 29 -6.16 -6.26 -24.54
C GLU A 29 -6.48 -7.39 -25.53
N ASP A 30 -7.49 -7.20 -26.40
CA ASP A 30 -7.86 -8.22 -27.39
C ASP A 30 -6.71 -8.54 -28.36
N SER A 31 -5.95 -7.52 -28.78
CA SER A 31 -4.78 -7.69 -29.65
C SER A 31 -3.65 -8.46 -28.96
N LEU A 32 -3.36 -8.14 -27.69
CA LEU A 32 -2.36 -8.83 -26.88
C LEU A 32 -2.78 -10.28 -26.60
N GLN A 33 -4.07 -10.54 -26.36
CA GLN A 33 -4.57 -11.88 -26.12
C GLN A 33 -4.45 -12.77 -27.38
N ILE A 34 -4.61 -12.20 -28.58
CA ILE A 34 -4.34 -12.89 -29.84
C ILE A 34 -2.86 -13.26 -29.94
N ALA A 35 -1.95 -12.32 -29.62
CA ALA A 35 -0.51 -12.58 -29.62
C ALA A 35 -0.13 -13.72 -28.65
N VAL A 36 -0.69 -13.72 -27.43
CA VAL A 36 -0.53 -14.81 -26.45
C VAL A 36 -1.02 -16.15 -27.03
N ASN A 37 -2.17 -16.17 -27.68
CA ASN A 37 -2.71 -17.40 -28.28
C ASN A 37 -1.86 -17.92 -29.45
N ASN A 38 -1.12 -17.04 -30.11
CA ASN A 38 -0.16 -17.38 -31.17
C ASN A 38 1.20 -17.86 -30.61
N GLY A 39 1.41 -17.77 -29.29
CA GLY A 39 2.67 -18.13 -28.63
C GLY A 39 3.70 -17.01 -28.62
N ASP A 40 3.30 -15.77 -28.88
CA ASP A 40 4.20 -14.61 -28.81
C ASP A 40 4.50 -14.27 -27.34
N ASP A 41 5.75 -13.91 -27.05
CA ASP A 41 6.12 -13.34 -25.76
C ASP A 41 5.73 -11.86 -25.73
N ILE A 42 4.77 -11.54 -24.86
CA ILE A 42 4.27 -10.18 -24.67
C ILE A 42 4.78 -9.53 -23.37
N GLY A 43 5.65 -10.22 -22.62
CA GLY A 43 6.10 -9.79 -21.30
C GLY A 43 4.93 -9.42 -20.38
N ARG A 44 4.99 -8.21 -19.80
CA ARG A 44 3.97 -7.67 -18.89
C ARG A 44 2.90 -6.81 -19.57
N ASN A 45 2.84 -6.78 -20.90
CA ASN A 45 1.96 -5.85 -21.62
C ASN A 45 0.49 -5.99 -21.24
N LEU A 46 0.00 -7.21 -20.96
CA LEU A 46 -1.37 -7.40 -20.46
C LEU A 46 -1.58 -6.76 -19.09
N ILE A 47 -0.64 -6.93 -18.16
CA ILE A 47 -0.68 -6.32 -16.83
C ILE A 47 -0.77 -4.79 -16.96
N TYR A 48 0.06 -4.18 -17.81
CA TYR A 48 0.06 -2.72 -18.01
C TYR A 48 -1.29 -2.18 -18.50
N ILE A 49 -1.92 -2.87 -19.45
CA ILE A 49 -3.25 -2.48 -19.95
C ILE A 49 -4.34 -2.72 -18.93
N TRP A 50 -4.27 -3.82 -18.18
CA TRP A 50 -5.20 -4.09 -17.10
C TRP A 50 -5.13 -3.04 -16.00
N ILE A 51 -3.94 -2.54 -15.66
CA ILE A 51 -3.78 -1.45 -14.69
C ILE A 51 -4.55 -0.21 -15.14
N LEU A 52 -4.34 0.25 -16.38
CA LEU A 52 -5.04 1.42 -16.91
C LEU A 52 -6.56 1.20 -16.93
N GLY A 53 -7.01 0.03 -17.40
CA GLY A 53 -8.42 -0.30 -17.45
C GLY A 53 -9.07 -0.35 -16.06
N TYR A 54 -8.43 -0.96 -15.06
CA TYR A 54 -8.96 -1.00 -13.70
C TYR A 54 -8.84 0.32 -12.96
N LEU A 55 -7.84 1.16 -13.27
CA LEU A 55 -7.77 2.54 -12.76
C LEU A 55 -8.99 3.36 -13.20
N ILE A 56 -9.44 3.24 -14.44
CA ILE A 56 -10.70 3.89 -14.90
C ILE A 56 -11.91 3.45 -14.06
N HIS A 57 -11.95 2.20 -13.60
CA HIS A 57 -13.06 1.69 -12.78
C HIS A 57 -12.99 2.16 -11.32
N HIS A 58 -11.78 2.24 -10.77
CA HIS A 58 -11.56 2.25 -9.32
C HIS A 58 -10.89 3.51 -8.76
N VAL A 59 -10.35 4.40 -9.60
CA VAL A 59 -9.74 5.64 -9.10
C VAL A 59 -10.76 6.41 -8.24
N PRO A 60 -10.35 6.86 -7.04
CA PRO A 60 -11.30 7.33 -6.02
C PRO A 60 -11.88 8.72 -6.30
N THR A 61 -11.23 9.51 -7.17
CA THR A 61 -11.60 10.91 -7.42
C THR A 61 -12.03 11.13 -8.87
N GLU A 62 -12.94 12.07 -9.07
CA GLU A 62 -13.33 12.51 -10.42
C GLU A 62 -12.13 13.13 -11.16
N THR A 63 -11.34 13.95 -10.46
CA THR A 63 -10.08 14.52 -10.98
C THR A 63 -9.11 13.44 -11.46
N GLY A 64 -8.95 12.36 -10.70
CA GLY A 64 -8.09 11.24 -11.08
C GLY A 64 -8.61 10.50 -12.31
N LEU A 65 -9.92 10.28 -12.39
CA LEU A 65 -10.55 9.68 -13.58
C LEU A 65 -10.32 10.55 -14.82
N ASP A 66 -10.56 11.85 -14.71
CA ASP A 66 -10.37 12.78 -15.82
C ASP A 66 -8.90 12.82 -16.24
N ASN A 67 -7.95 12.86 -15.31
CA ASN A 67 -6.52 12.86 -15.64
C ASN A 67 -6.07 11.55 -16.30
N ILE A 68 -6.49 10.38 -15.79
CA ILE A 68 -6.17 9.08 -16.42
C ILE A 68 -6.68 9.04 -17.86
N THR A 69 -7.91 9.50 -18.09
CA THR A 69 -8.49 9.51 -19.45
C THR A 69 -7.82 10.54 -20.35
N GLN A 70 -7.37 11.68 -19.82
CA GLN A 70 -6.58 12.68 -20.56
C GLN A 70 -5.16 12.22 -20.86
N GLU A 71 -4.61 11.27 -20.11
CA GLU A 71 -3.33 10.63 -20.44
C GLU A 71 -3.49 9.55 -21.50
N ILE A 72 -4.57 8.77 -21.45
CA ILE A 72 -4.82 7.66 -22.40
C ILE A 72 -5.26 8.16 -23.78
N ASN A 73 -6.22 9.09 -23.84
CA ASN A 73 -6.84 9.51 -25.11
C ASN A 73 -5.84 10.07 -26.14
N PRO A 74 -4.77 10.81 -25.76
CA PRO A 74 -3.77 11.28 -26.69
C PRO A 74 -2.78 10.21 -27.16
N CYS A 75 -2.74 9.02 -26.57
CA CYS A 75 -1.82 7.97 -27.01
C CYS A 75 -2.12 7.57 -28.46
N HIS A 76 -1.13 7.74 -29.34
CA HIS A 76 -1.28 7.55 -30.77
C HIS A 76 -1.02 6.11 -31.24
N ASP A 77 -0.41 5.29 -30.39
CA ASP A 77 -0.03 3.91 -30.70
C ASP A 77 -0.04 3.01 -29.46
N ASN A 78 0.08 1.69 -29.68
CA ASN A 78 0.08 0.71 -28.60
C ASN A 78 1.27 0.91 -27.64
N SER A 79 2.44 1.33 -28.13
CA SER A 79 3.63 1.53 -27.31
C SER A 79 3.46 2.65 -26.28
N THR A 80 2.82 3.76 -26.66
CA THR A 80 2.59 4.90 -25.77
C THR A 80 1.59 4.57 -24.67
N ILE A 81 0.54 3.78 -24.98
CA ILE A 81 -0.39 3.27 -23.97
C ILE A 81 0.33 2.30 -23.01
N LEU A 82 1.14 1.39 -23.55
CA LEU A 82 1.89 0.42 -22.73
C LEU A 82 2.89 1.11 -21.80
N ALA A 83 3.61 2.12 -22.30
CA ALA A 83 4.53 2.92 -21.47
C ALA A 83 3.80 3.66 -20.33
N LEU A 84 2.59 4.14 -20.59
CA LEU A 84 1.76 4.73 -19.55
C LEU A 84 1.37 3.69 -18.48
N GLY A 85 0.93 2.51 -18.90
CA GLY A 85 0.59 1.41 -17.98
C GLY A 85 1.80 0.93 -17.17
N GLN A 86 2.98 0.86 -17.80
CA GLN A 86 4.25 0.57 -17.14
C GLN A 86 4.58 1.62 -16.08
N MET A 87 4.41 2.91 -16.37
CA MET A 87 4.66 3.99 -15.40
C MET A 87 3.80 3.84 -14.13
N TYR A 88 2.53 3.46 -14.26
CA TYR A 88 1.67 3.15 -13.10
C TYR A 88 2.09 1.86 -12.38
N TYR A 89 2.52 0.82 -13.10
CA TYR A 89 3.06 -0.39 -12.48
C TYR A 89 4.30 -0.09 -11.64
N ASP A 90 5.28 0.59 -12.24
CA ASP A 90 6.58 0.84 -11.67
C ASP A 90 6.51 1.83 -10.49
N HIS A 91 5.73 2.89 -10.61
CA HIS A 91 5.78 4.01 -9.65
C HIS A 91 4.59 4.11 -8.70
N TYR A 92 3.44 3.52 -9.05
CA TYR A 92 2.29 3.50 -8.14
C TYR A 92 2.17 2.14 -7.44
N ILE A 93 2.05 1.04 -8.19
CA ILE A 93 1.82 -0.27 -7.57
C ILE A 93 3.04 -0.75 -6.78
N MET A 94 4.23 -0.73 -7.39
CA MET A 94 5.43 -1.21 -6.71
C MET A 94 5.82 -0.33 -5.51
N ALA A 95 5.48 0.96 -5.52
CA ALA A 95 5.79 1.84 -4.39
C ALA A 95 5.10 1.36 -3.12
N PHE A 96 3.80 1.11 -3.18
CA PHE A 96 3.04 0.62 -2.03
C PHE A 96 3.41 -0.82 -1.64
N GLN A 97 3.85 -1.66 -2.59
CA GLN A 97 4.27 -3.03 -2.29
C GLN A 97 5.68 -3.11 -1.69
N ALA A 98 6.54 -2.12 -1.94
CA ALA A 98 7.89 -2.06 -1.40
C ALA A 98 7.94 -2.04 0.14
N ASN A 99 6.82 -1.73 0.80
CA ASN A 99 6.63 -1.87 2.26
C ASN A 99 7.04 -3.24 2.81
N LYS A 100 6.90 -4.31 2.01
CA LYS A 100 7.35 -5.68 2.34
C LYS A 100 8.84 -5.75 2.76
N SER A 101 9.67 -4.86 2.23
CA SER A 101 11.14 -5.01 2.25
C SER A 101 11.80 -4.55 3.56
N HIS A 102 11.08 -3.83 4.42
CA HIS A 102 11.67 -3.10 5.54
C HIS A 102 10.87 -3.21 6.85
N THR A 103 10.29 -4.37 7.15
CA THR A 103 10.21 -4.74 8.57
C THR A 103 11.53 -5.41 8.94
N PRO A 104 12.54 -4.69 9.49
CA PRO A 104 13.50 -5.34 10.33
C PRO A 104 12.74 -6.22 11.31
N THR A 105 13.26 -7.43 11.55
CA THR A 105 13.05 -8.13 12.81
C THR A 105 13.08 -7.09 13.92
N PRO A 106 12.10 -7.04 14.84
CA PRO A 106 12.10 -6.06 15.91
C PRO A 106 13.50 -6.04 16.52
N SER A 107 14.20 -4.91 16.45
CA SER A 107 15.37 -4.73 17.30
C SER A 107 14.82 -4.73 18.72
N ASP A 108 15.26 -5.71 19.50
CA ASP A 108 14.96 -5.90 20.92
C ASP A 108 15.51 -4.74 21.80
N ASP A 109 16.09 -3.69 21.20
CA ASP A 109 16.86 -2.66 21.93
C ASP A 109 16.03 -1.42 22.32
N ALA A 110 14.75 -1.34 21.97
CA ALA A 110 13.90 -0.29 22.50
C ALA A 110 13.53 -0.64 23.95
N SER A 111 14.33 -0.13 24.90
CA SER A 111 14.02 -0.21 26.34
C SER A 111 12.57 0.24 26.55
N PRO A 112 11.70 -0.64 27.10
CA PRO A 112 10.30 -0.31 27.27
C PRO A 112 10.21 0.81 28.29
N PRO A 113 9.55 1.91 27.95
CA PRO A 113 9.37 2.99 28.91
C PRO A 113 8.33 2.56 29.96
N SER A 114 8.62 2.81 31.25
CA SER A 114 7.77 2.38 32.37
C SER A 114 6.57 3.30 32.51
N PHE A 115 5.32 2.81 32.53
CA PHE A 115 4.19 3.76 32.45
C PHE A 115 2.88 3.44 33.18
N ASP A 116 2.34 4.55 33.71
CA ASP A 116 0.93 4.87 33.99
C ASP A 116 0.29 5.51 32.74
N ASN A 117 -0.85 4.98 32.28
CA ASN A 117 -1.57 5.34 31.02
C ASN A 117 -1.83 6.87 30.80
N ILE A 118 -2.02 7.64 31.87
CA ILE A 118 -2.23 9.10 31.78
C ILE A 118 -0.92 9.85 31.55
N GLN A 119 0.16 9.43 32.20
CA GLN A 119 1.48 10.08 32.07
C GLN A 119 2.04 9.90 30.66
N ASP A 120 1.73 8.77 30.02
CA ASP A 120 2.06 8.49 28.64
C ASP A 120 1.38 9.42 27.65
N MET A 121 0.06 9.52 27.74
CA MET A 121 -0.72 10.43 26.90
C MET A 121 -0.22 11.87 27.07
N ILE A 122 0.11 12.28 28.30
CA ILE A 122 0.73 13.59 28.58
C ILE A 122 2.11 13.70 27.93
N ASN A 123 2.98 12.69 28.05
CA ASN A 123 4.32 12.71 27.47
C ASN A 123 4.29 12.77 25.94
N VAL A 124 3.40 12.02 25.28
CA VAL A 124 3.19 12.10 23.82
C VAL A 124 2.77 13.51 23.44
N THR A 125 1.78 14.08 24.14
CA THR A 125 1.31 15.44 23.93
C THR A 125 2.44 16.47 24.07
N LEU A 126 3.38 16.26 25.00
CA LEU A 126 4.53 17.12 25.20
C LEU A 126 5.63 16.97 24.13
N GLN A 127 5.74 15.81 23.50
CA GLN A 127 6.79 15.50 22.51
C GLN A 127 6.40 15.85 21.07
N GLY A 128 5.10 16.04 20.79
CA GLY A 128 4.60 16.42 19.47
C GLY A 128 4.50 15.24 18.50
N ALA A 129 4.53 15.49 17.19
CA ALA A 129 4.39 14.45 16.17
C ALA A 129 5.60 13.50 16.14
N PRO A 130 5.39 12.18 15.94
CA PRO A 130 6.47 11.20 15.91
C PRO A 130 7.44 11.48 14.76
N GLN A 131 8.75 11.48 15.05
CA GLN A 131 9.82 11.80 14.09
C GLN A 131 10.60 10.57 13.64
N SER A 132 10.28 9.38 14.15
CA SER A 132 10.93 8.13 13.82
C SER A 132 9.96 6.96 13.87
N HIS A 133 10.32 5.84 13.23
CA HIS A 133 9.55 4.60 13.28
C HIS A 133 9.32 4.12 14.73
N THR A 134 10.33 4.21 15.61
CA THR A 134 10.21 3.81 17.01
C THR A 134 9.19 4.66 17.76
N GLN A 135 9.20 5.98 17.56
CA GLN A 135 8.19 6.87 18.16
C GLN A 135 6.79 6.60 17.59
N ALA A 136 6.68 6.42 16.26
CA ALA A 136 5.42 6.08 15.62
C ALA A 136 4.81 4.79 16.19
N LYS A 137 5.63 3.75 16.39
CA LYS A 137 5.19 2.49 17.03
C LYS A 137 4.67 2.73 18.45
N ALA A 138 5.42 3.46 19.27
CA ALA A 138 5.02 3.73 20.66
C ALA A 138 3.70 4.51 20.73
N TYR A 139 3.56 5.55 19.89
CA TYR A 139 2.37 6.40 19.89
C TYR A 139 1.15 5.67 19.30
N ALA A 140 1.35 4.85 18.25
CA ALA A 140 0.30 4.02 17.67
C ALA A 140 -0.20 2.97 18.67
N LEU A 141 0.68 2.37 19.49
CA LEU A 141 0.27 1.47 20.57
C LEU A 141 -0.63 2.21 21.58
N ILE A 142 -0.25 3.39 22.05
CA ILE A 142 -1.07 4.18 22.99
C ILE A 142 -2.44 4.49 22.36
N ARG A 143 -2.45 5.00 21.11
CA ARG A 143 -3.67 5.29 20.35
C ARG A 143 -4.59 4.08 20.24
N ASP A 144 -4.03 2.93 19.89
CA ASP A 144 -4.76 1.69 19.63
C ASP A 144 -5.03 0.88 20.90
N ARG A 145 -4.82 1.49 22.09
CA ARG A 145 -4.97 0.85 23.42
C ARG A 145 -4.18 -0.46 23.54
N TYR A 146 -2.96 -0.44 23.00
CA TYR A 146 -1.99 -1.52 22.98
C TYR A 146 -2.55 -2.80 22.33
N CYS A 147 -3.42 -2.63 21.35
CA CYS A 147 -4.04 -3.72 20.61
C CYS A 147 -3.76 -3.57 19.11
N CYS A 148 -3.75 -4.70 18.40
CA CYS A 148 -3.94 -4.68 16.96
C CYS A 148 -5.27 -3.98 16.64
N VAL A 149 -5.23 -2.91 15.84
CA VAL A 149 -6.39 -2.05 15.59
C VAL A 149 -7.52 -2.80 14.86
N VAL A 150 -7.20 -3.90 14.18
CA VAL A 150 -8.17 -4.72 13.43
C VAL A 150 -8.70 -5.90 14.24
N THR A 151 -7.84 -6.66 14.90
CA THR A 151 -8.25 -7.89 15.61
C THR A 151 -8.54 -7.64 17.09
N GLY A 152 -8.07 -6.55 17.67
CA GLY A 152 -8.17 -6.30 19.11
C GLY A 152 -7.31 -7.26 19.94
N ALA A 153 -6.36 -7.99 19.33
CA ALA A 153 -5.38 -8.75 20.09
C ALA A 153 -4.42 -7.79 20.80
N TYR A 154 -4.25 -7.96 22.11
CA TYR A 154 -3.30 -7.20 22.90
C TYR A 154 -1.87 -7.50 22.46
N ASP A 155 -1.03 -6.46 22.46
CA ASP A 155 0.39 -6.59 22.23
C ASP A 155 1.06 -7.34 23.39
N VAL A 156 1.77 -8.43 23.05
CA VAL A 156 2.47 -9.31 24.01
C VAL A 156 3.39 -8.51 24.93
N PHE A 157 4.27 -7.69 24.37
CA PHE A 157 5.28 -6.97 25.14
C PHE A 157 4.64 -5.93 26.06
N SER A 158 3.60 -5.26 25.60
CA SER A 158 2.83 -4.30 26.39
C SER A 158 2.14 -4.97 27.59
N VAL A 159 1.55 -6.15 27.39
CA VAL A 159 0.92 -6.93 28.48
C VAL A 159 1.96 -7.45 29.49
N GLU A 160 3.15 -7.84 29.04
CA GLU A 160 4.22 -8.32 29.91
C GLU A 160 4.84 -7.21 30.78
N THR A 161 4.84 -5.97 30.27
CA THR A 161 5.52 -4.84 30.91
C THR A 161 4.59 -3.90 31.69
N ILE A 162 3.31 -3.81 31.31
CA ILE A 162 2.34 -2.87 31.90
C ILE A 162 1.35 -3.63 32.81
N GLN A 163 1.39 -3.35 34.11
CA GLN A 163 0.66 -4.11 35.13
C GLN A 163 -0.87 -3.94 35.01
N GLU A 164 -1.35 -2.76 34.62
CA GLU A 164 -2.77 -2.48 34.39
C GLU A 164 -3.29 -3.27 33.18
N LEU A 165 -2.53 -3.29 32.07
CA LEU A 165 -2.86 -4.10 30.89
C LEU A 165 -2.86 -5.59 31.24
N ALA A 166 -1.86 -6.07 31.98
CA ALA A 166 -1.81 -7.45 32.45
C ALA A 166 -3.05 -7.84 33.27
N THR A 167 -3.54 -6.91 34.10
CA THR A 167 -4.75 -7.10 34.91
C THR A 167 -6.00 -7.14 34.03
N MET A 168 -6.14 -6.21 33.09
CA MET A 168 -7.25 -6.18 32.13
C MET A 168 -7.28 -7.44 31.26
N TYR A 169 -6.14 -7.85 30.69
CA TYR A 169 -6.01 -9.06 29.91
C TYR A 169 -6.41 -10.31 30.72
N LYS A 170 -5.91 -10.46 31.96
CA LYS A 170 -6.27 -11.60 32.83
C LYS A 170 -7.74 -11.62 33.23
N SER A 171 -8.41 -10.46 33.24
CA SER A 171 -9.82 -10.34 33.63
C SER A 171 -10.80 -10.72 32.52
N ASP A 172 -10.36 -10.75 31.26
CA ASP A 172 -11.17 -11.11 30.10
C ASP A 172 -10.69 -12.45 29.50
N PRO A 173 -11.41 -13.56 29.75
CA PRO A 173 -11.06 -14.88 29.19
C PRO A 173 -11.11 -14.96 27.67
N SER A 174 -11.73 -13.98 26.99
CA SER A 174 -11.83 -13.90 25.54
C SER A 174 -10.75 -13.03 24.91
N ALA A 175 -9.96 -12.32 25.73
CA ALA A 175 -8.88 -11.47 25.25
C ALA A 175 -7.83 -12.29 24.50
N ARG A 176 -7.42 -11.78 23.34
CA ARG A 176 -6.37 -12.38 22.51
C ARG A 176 -5.05 -11.68 22.80
N LEU A 177 -3.97 -12.43 22.67
CA LEU A 177 -2.60 -11.92 22.81
C LEU A 177 -1.84 -12.21 21.52
N GLY A 178 -1.07 -11.25 21.02
CA GLY A 178 -0.30 -11.39 19.80
C GLY A 178 0.85 -10.38 19.71
N PHE A 179 1.85 -10.69 18.90
CA PHE A 179 2.86 -9.69 18.55
C PHE A 179 2.23 -8.61 17.67
N THR A 180 2.69 -7.36 17.82
CA THR A 180 2.25 -6.27 16.95
C THR A 180 3.42 -5.54 16.29
N GLN A 181 3.12 -4.95 15.14
CA GLN A 181 4.03 -4.17 14.31
C GLN A 181 3.40 -2.82 13.98
N CYS A 182 4.24 -1.81 13.77
CA CYS A 182 3.83 -0.53 13.22
C CYS A 182 3.81 -0.66 11.70
N ALA A 183 2.62 -0.63 11.11
CA ALA A 183 2.39 -0.76 9.68
C ALA A 183 2.14 0.62 9.07
N HIS A 184 2.99 1.02 8.13
CA HIS A 184 2.83 2.26 7.36
C HIS A 184 1.82 2.06 6.22
N ILE A 185 0.92 3.02 6.01
CA ILE A 185 -0.01 3.01 4.87
C ILE A 185 0.74 3.44 3.60
N PHE A 186 1.37 4.62 3.66
CA PHE A 186 2.34 5.06 2.66
C PHE A 186 3.74 4.63 3.05
N PRO A 187 4.51 4.09 2.10
CA PRO A 187 5.83 3.58 2.37
C PRO A 187 6.79 4.66 2.89
N ALA A 188 7.48 4.35 3.99
CA ALA A 188 8.54 5.21 4.53
C ALA A 188 9.66 5.44 3.51
N SER A 189 9.93 4.44 2.65
CA SER A 189 10.93 4.53 1.58
C SER A 189 10.61 5.58 0.51
N ALA A 190 9.35 5.98 0.34
CA ALA A 190 8.97 7.02 -0.62
C ALA A 190 9.46 8.42 -0.22
N ASN A 191 9.80 8.65 1.06
CA ASN A 191 10.07 10.00 1.59
C ASN A 191 11.35 10.13 2.41
N LEU A 192 12.03 9.04 2.77
CA LEU A 192 13.22 9.10 3.63
C LEU A 192 14.53 9.24 2.83
N SER A 193 15.33 10.26 3.18
CA SER A 193 16.73 10.44 2.77
C SER A 193 16.95 10.38 1.25
N ILE A 194 16.35 11.33 0.54
CA ILE A 194 16.48 11.43 -0.91
C ILE A 194 17.64 12.40 -1.22
N GLU A 195 18.76 11.88 -1.70
CA GLU A 195 19.82 12.71 -2.25
C GLU A 195 19.34 13.37 -3.56
N PRO A 196 19.57 14.69 -3.75
CA PRO A 196 19.22 15.37 -4.99
C PRO A 196 19.88 14.73 -6.22
N GLY A 197 19.09 14.41 -7.23
CA GLY A 197 19.53 13.75 -8.47
C GLY A 197 19.51 12.22 -8.42
N SER A 198 19.27 11.60 -7.26
CA SER A 198 19.27 10.14 -7.12
C SER A 198 18.10 9.47 -7.85
N ALA A 199 18.28 8.20 -8.24
CA ALA A 199 17.21 7.39 -8.82
C ALA A 199 16.00 7.26 -7.86
N LYS A 200 16.24 7.26 -6.54
CA LYS A 200 15.20 7.30 -5.51
C LYS A 200 14.38 8.57 -5.56
N GLN A 201 15.00 9.72 -5.84
CA GLN A 201 14.27 10.98 -6.01
C GLN A 201 13.33 10.92 -7.20
N GLN A 202 13.81 10.42 -8.34
CA GLN A 202 13.02 10.33 -9.57
C GLN A 202 11.86 9.34 -9.42
N TYR A 203 12.10 8.24 -8.71
CA TYR A 203 11.07 7.28 -8.36
C TYR A 203 9.98 7.89 -7.49
N ALA A 204 10.38 8.53 -6.38
CA ALA A 204 9.46 9.18 -5.46
C ALA A 204 8.69 10.33 -6.13
N SER A 205 9.36 11.16 -6.95
CA SER A 205 8.72 12.28 -7.62
C SER A 205 7.62 11.82 -8.59
N THR A 206 7.81 10.68 -9.24
CA THR A 206 6.79 10.10 -10.14
C THR A 206 5.58 9.60 -9.36
N LEU A 207 5.78 8.92 -8.23
CA LEU A 207 4.68 8.55 -7.32
C LEU A 207 3.89 9.79 -6.88
N TRP A 208 4.56 10.83 -6.39
CA TRP A 208 3.89 12.05 -5.93
C TRP A 208 3.17 12.78 -7.06
N ALA A 209 3.73 12.79 -8.28
CA ALA A 209 3.07 13.34 -9.46
C ALA A 209 1.80 12.55 -9.83
N ILE A 210 1.80 11.22 -9.72
CA ILE A 210 0.60 10.39 -9.92
C ILE A 210 -0.47 10.76 -8.89
N LEU A 211 -0.11 10.86 -7.60
CA LEU A 211 -1.06 11.19 -6.53
C LEU A 211 -1.61 12.60 -6.69
N TYR A 212 -0.77 13.56 -7.09
CA TYR A 212 -1.22 14.91 -7.45
C TYR A 212 -2.25 14.87 -8.57
N ARG A 213 -2.01 14.08 -9.64
CA ARG A 213 -2.97 13.87 -10.73
C ARG A 213 -4.23 13.12 -10.29
N PHE A 214 -4.18 12.34 -9.22
CA PHE A 214 -5.37 11.79 -8.58
C PHE A 214 -6.13 12.83 -7.73
N GLY A 215 -5.73 14.10 -7.74
CA GLY A 215 -6.40 15.19 -7.02
C GLY A 215 -5.93 15.33 -5.57
N TYR A 216 -4.78 14.75 -5.22
CA TYR A 216 -4.23 14.80 -3.88
C TYR A 216 -3.05 15.76 -3.77
N GLU A 217 -3.34 17.06 -3.90
CA GLU A 217 -2.33 18.10 -4.09
C GLU A 217 -1.39 18.30 -2.89
N ASN A 218 -1.89 18.06 -1.67
CA ASN A 218 -1.16 18.36 -0.43
C ASN A 218 -0.43 17.14 0.18
N LEU A 219 -0.63 15.92 -0.35
CA LEU A 219 -0.10 14.71 0.30
C LEU A 219 1.42 14.69 0.41
N LEU A 220 2.12 15.26 -0.57
CA LEU A 220 3.57 15.38 -0.52
C LEU A 220 3.98 16.19 0.71
N ASP A 221 3.39 17.37 0.92
CA ASP A 221 3.71 18.22 2.07
C ASP A 221 3.31 17.57 3.40
N GLU A 222 2.19 16.83 3.41
CA GLU A 222 1.70 16.09 4.58
C GLU A 222 2.61 14.95 5.02
N LEU A 223 3.33 14.31 4.08
CA LEU A 223 4.11 13.09 4.35
C LEU A 223 5.62 13.24 4.16
N ASN A 224 6.11 14.42 3.73
CA ASN A 224 7.52 14.63 3.44
C ASN A 224 8.43 14.45 4.67
N GLY A 225 9.63 13.92 4.46
CA GLY A 225 10.64 13.76 5.50
C GLY A 225 10.15 12.89 6.67
N SER A 226 10.29 13.41 7.90
CA SER A 226 9.85 12.70 9.10
C SER A 226 8.34 12.62 9.27
N ASN A 227 7.56 13.44 8.54
CA ASN A 227 6.09 13.42 8.61
C ASN A 227 5.50 12.09 8.13
N VAL A 228 6.26 11.26 7.39
CA VAL A 228 5.85 9.90 7.04
C VAL A 228 5.56 9.02 8.27
N HIS A 229 6.08 9.39 9.43
CA HIS A 229 5.84 8.73 10.71
C HIS A 229 4.57 9.19 11.44
N HIS A 230 3.85 10.19 10.92
CA HIS A 230 2.59 10.68 11.49
C HIS A 230 1.58 9.55 11.73
N LEU A 231 0.78 9.70 12.78
CA LEU A 231 -0.14 8.66 13.25
C LEU A 231 -1.24 8.34 12.22
N GLU A 232 -1.64 9.31 11.42
CA GLU A 232 -2.55 9.16 10.30
C GLU A 232 -2.03 8.18 9.23
N ASN A 233 -0.70 7.99 9.16
CA ASN A 233 -0.03 7.09 8.22
C ASN A 233 0.36 5.74 8.83
N VAL A 234 0.07 5.45 10.10
CA VAL A 234 0.49 4.20 10.75
C VAL A 234 -0.62 3.47 11.48
N MET A 235 -0.57 2.14 11.47
CA MET A 235 -1.50 1.23 12.15
C MET A 235 -0.74 0.24 13.03
N THR A 236 -1.28 -0.10 14.20
CA THR A 236 -0.81 -1.27 14.96
C THR A 236 -1.47 -2.53 14.39
N LEU A 237 -0.69 -3.40 13.75
CA LEU A 237 -1.19 -4.65 13.14
C LEU A 237 -0.46 -5.88 13.68
N GLU A 238 -1.15 -7.02 13.73
CA GLU A 238 -0.49 -8.32 13.90
C GLU A 238 0.34 -8.67 12.66
N PRO A 239 1.50 -9.36 12.80
CA PRO A 239 2.41 -9.64 11.70
C PRO A 239 1.74 -10.27 10.47
N ARG A 240 0.86 -11.25 10.66
CA ARG A 240 0.18 -11.90 9.53
C ARG A 240 -0.74 -10.94 8.78
N LEU A 241 -1.44 -10.08 9.50
CA LEU A 241 -2.32 -9.08 8.90
C LEU A 241 -1.51 -7.99 8.19
N HIS A 242 -0.40 -7.56 8.79
CA HIS A 242 0.53 -6.62 8.17
C HIS A 242 1.07 -7.17 6.83
N THR A 243 1.50 -8.44 6.81
CA THR A 243 1.92 -9.10 5.56
C THR A 243 0.81 -9.13 4.52
N HIS A 244 -0.44 -9.42 4.91
CA HIS A 244 -1.57 -9.38 3.98
C HIS A 244 -1.89 -7.97 3.48
N PHE A 245 -1.71 -6.95 4.32
CA PHE A 245 -1.89 -5.56 3.94
C PHE A 245 -0.86 -5.15 2.88
N ASP A 246 0.43 -5.38 3.14
CA ASP A 246 1.54 -5.02 2.24
C ASP A 246 1.50 -5.77 0.90
N ARG A 247 0.98 -7.02 0.91
CA ARG A 247 0.85 -7.84 -0.30
C ARG A 247 -0.41 -7.56 -1.11
N PHE A 248 -1.20 -6.56 -0.69
CA PHE A 248 -2.51 -6.26 -1.25
C PHE A 248 -3.51 -7.42 -1.14
N ASP A 249 -3.32 -8.33 -0.18
CA ASP A 249 -4.24 -9.43 0.05
C ASP A 249 -5.48 -8.96 0.82
N ILE A 250 -5.33 -7.98 1.72
CA ILE A 250 -6.40 -7.34 2.48
C ILE A 250 -6.26 -5.83 2.35
N TRP A 251 -7.38 -5.13 2.20
CA TRP A 251 -7.44 -3.66 2.27
C TRP A 251 -8.69 -3.18 3.00
N LEU A 252 -8.67 -1.91 3.40
CA LEU A 252 -9.71 -1.28 4.23
C LEU A 252 -10.52 -0.30 3.38
N VAL A 253 -11.83 -0.55 3.24
CA VAL A 253 -12.73 0.33 2.47
C VAL A 253 -13.62 1.11 3.42
N ALA A 254 -13.61 2.44 3.29
CA ALA A 254 -14.43 3.31 4.12
C ALA A 254 -15.93 3.00 3.97
N THR A 255 -16.65 3.02 5.09
CA THR A 255 -18.10 2.90 5.12
C THR A 255 -18.75 4.29 5.25
N ASN A 256 -20.08 4.35 5.30
CA ASN A 256 -20.80 5.58 5.61
C ASN A 256 -20.68 6.03 7.09
N LYS A 257 -20.04 5.23 7.95
CA LYS A 257 -19.79 5.57 9.35
C LYS A 257 -18.36 6.06 9.50
N LEU A 258 -18.19 7.18 10.20
CA LEU A 258 -16.89 7.78 10.48
C LEU A 258 -15.93 6.75 11.08
N ASN A 259 -14.71 6.70 10.55
CA ASN A 259 -13.62 5.81 10.98
C ASN A 259 -13.96 4.31 10.97
N ARG A 260 -15.04 3.91 10.30
CA ARG A 260 -15.42 2.50 10.15
C ARG A 260 -15.10 2.03 8.74
N TYR A 261 -14.42 0.89 8.68
CA TYR A 261 -13.93 0.29 7.45
C TYR A 261 -14.42 -1.15 7.33
N MET A 262 -14.71 -1.56 6.11
CA MET A 262 -14.93 -2.95 5.74
C MET A 262 -13.60 -3.56 5.30
N LEU A 263 -13.32 -4.76 5.77
CA LEU A 263 -12.18 -5.53 5.29
C LEU A 263 -12.58 -6.22 3.99
N GLU A 264 -11.85 -5.91 2.92
CA GLU A 264 -12.00 -6.55 1.62
C GLU A 264 -10.74 -7.32 1.25
N SER A 265 -10.90 -8.32 0.39
CA SER A 265 -9.80 -9.14 -0.12
C SER A 265 -10.15 -9.64 -1.51
N HIS A 266 -9.13 -9.92 -2.32
CA HIS A 266 -9.29 -10.62 -3.60
C HIS A 266 -9.68 -12.09 -3.40
N ASN A 267 -9.49 -12.64 -2.19
CA ASN A 267 -9.80 -14.02 -1.85
C ASN A 267 -10.51 -14.12 -0.49
N VAL A 268 -11.78 -14.52 -0.50
CA VAL A 268 -12.63 -14.63 0.71
C VAL A 268 -12.05 -15.54 1.80
N TYR A 269 -11.18 -16.49 1.44
CA TYR A 269 -10.53 -17.36 2.42
C TYR A 269 -9.51 -16.61 3.30
N ILE A 270 -8.93 -15.52 2.78
CA ILE A 270 -7.97 -14.68 3.52
C ILE A 270 -8.69 -13.92 4.65
N LEU A 271 -9.96 -13.56 4.46
CA LEU A 271 -10.77 -12.87 5.46
C LEU A 271 -11.21 -13.78 6.62
N ARG A 272 -11.00 -15.11 6.53
CA ARG A 272 -11.37 -16.03 7.62
C ARG A 272 -10.54 -15.74 8.87
N GLY A 273 -11.22 -15.42 9.96
CA GLY A 273 -10.59 -15.09 11.24
C GLY A 273 -10.39 -13.59 11.49
N TYR A 274 -10.75 -12.75 10.52
CA TYR A 274 -10.82 -11.30 10.66
C TYR A 274 -12.26 -10.81 10.80
N PRO A 275 -12.51 -9.68 11.47
CA PRO A 275 -13.83 -9.08 11.49
C PRO A 275 -14.21 -8.53 10.11
N GLU A 276 -15.49 -8.57 9.77
CA GLU A 276 -16.01 -7.98 8.53
C GLU A 276 -15.84 -6.45 8.55
N PHE A 277 -16.05 -5.83 9.71
CA PHE A 277 -15.92 -4.39 9.92
C PHE A 277 -15.03 -4.08 11.11
N VAL A 278 -14.23 -3.03 10.99
CA VAL A 278 -13.45 -2.43 12.07
C VAL A 278 -13.82 -0.96 12.22
N THR A 279 -13.83 -0.43 13.45
CA THR A 279 -13.97 1.01 13.71
C THR A 279 -12.76 1.49 14.48
N PHE A 280 -12.00 2.41 13.89
CA PHE A 280 -10.84 2.99 14.55
C PHE A 280 -11.28 3.99 15.60
N THR A 281 -10.72 3.86 16.79
CA THR A 281 -11.00 4.72 17.95
C THR A 281 -9.68 5.17 18.55
N THR A 282 -9.69 6.34 19.16
CA THR A 282 -8.53 6.88 19.87
C THR A 282 -8.99 7.46 21.22
N PRO A 283 -8.16 7.39 22.28
CA PRO A 283 -8.42 8.11 23.51
C PRO A 283 -8.26 9.64 23.38
N ASP A 284 -7.50 10.12 22.38
CA ASP A 284 -7.21 11.54 22.19
C ASP A 284 -7.20 11.88 20.69
N PRO A 285 -8.32 12.37 20.13
CA PRO A 285 -8.40 12.69 18.70
C PRO A 285 -7.46 13.80 18.23
N GLU A 286 -7.02 14.70 19.12
CA GLU A 286 -6.19 15.85 18.77
C GLU A 286 -4.71 15.47 18.72
N ASN A 287 -4.22 14.67 19.68
CA ASN A 287 -2.81 14.29 19.76
C ASN A 287 -2.52 12.88 19.23
N LEU A 288 -3.53 12.02 19.16
CA LEU A 288 -3.43 10.63 18.71
C LEU A 288 -4.45 10.35 17.60
N PRO A 289 -4.39 11.04 16.45
CA PRO A 289 -5.35 10.85 15.38
C PRO A 289 -5.33 9.42 14.85
N VAL A 290 -6.50 8.94 14.45
CA VAL A 290 -6.66 7.64 13.80
C VAL A 290 -6.13 7.68 12.36
N PRO A 291 -5.82 6.52 11.75
CA PRO A 291 -5.39 6.45 10.37
C PRO A 291 -6.30 7.23 9.40
N SER A 292 -5.68 7.96 8.46
CA SER A 292 -6.40 8.83 7.54
C SER A 292 -7.27 8.01 6.57
N PRO A 293 -8.57 8.34 6.43
CA PRO A 293 -9.43 7.69 5.45
C PRO A 293 -8.97 7.92 4.01
N ILE A 294 -8.30 9.05 3.73
CA ILE A 294 -7.74 9.35 2.42
C ILE A 294 -6.59 8.39 2.11
N TYR A 295 -5.68 8.18 3.07
CA TYR A 295 -4.52 7.32 2.87
C TYR A 295 -4.96 5.86 2.64
N LEU A 296 -5.93 5.40 3.44
CA LEU A 296 -6.52 4.07 3.29
C LEU A 296 -7.25 3.91 1.95
N ALA A 297 -7.94 4.94 1.46
CA ALA A 297 -8.62 4.88 0.17
C ALA A 297 -7.64 4.76 -1.00
N ILE A 298 -6.50 5.45 -0.93
CA ILE A 298 -5.43 5.36 -1.93
C ILE A 298 -4.83 3.96 -1.91
N HIS A 299 -4.44 3.46 -0.73
CA HIS A 299 -3.93 2.10 -0.59
C HIS A 299 -4.95 1.06 -1.08
N ALA A 300 -6.22 1.17 -0.71
CA ALA A 300 -7.27 0.25 -1.16
C ALA A 300 -7.46 0.29 -2.68
N THR A 301 -7.34 1.46 -3.30
CA THR A 301 -7.38 1.59 -4.77
C THR A 301 -6.18 0.88 -5.40
N CYS A 302 -4.98 1.13 -4.89
CA CYS A 302 -3.75 0.46 -5.34
C CYS A 302 -3.89 -1.06 -5.22
N ALA A 303 -4.33 -1.55 -4.07
CA ALA A 303 -4.52 -2.97 -3.80
C ALA A 303 -5.54 -3.62 -4.75
N LYS A 304 -6.69 -2.98 -4.97
CA LYS A 304 -7.71 -3.46 -5.92
C LYS A 304 -7.17 -3.56 -7.34
N VAL A 305 -6.54 -2.49 -7.83
CA VAL A 305 -5.98 -2.46 -9.18
C VAL A 305 -4.90 -3.52 -9.33
N ALA A 306 -3.97 -3.60 -8.37
CA ALA A 306 -2.86 -4.55 -8.41
C ALA A 306 -3.31 -6.01 -8.42
N GLN A 307 -4.36 -6.34 -7.67
CA GLN A 307 -4.93 -7.70 -7.66
C GLN A 307 -5.69 -8.00 -8.94
N LEU A 308 -6.54 -7.08 -9.41
CA LEU A 308 -7.34 -7.28 -10.61
C LEU A 308 -6.48 -7.36 -11.88
N SER A 309 -5.39 -6.61 -11.94
CA SER A 309 -4.43 -6.61 -13.06
C SER A 309 -3.34 -7.68 -12.98
N GLU A 310 -3.41 -8.59 -11.99
CA GLU A 310 -2.37 -9.60 -11.70
C GLU A 310 -0.98 -9.04 -11.36
N ALA A 311 -0.83 -7.72 -11.23
CA ALA A 311 0.42 -7.06 -10.86
C ALA A 311 0.91 -7.55 -9.49
N ALA A 312 0.00 -7.66 -8.51
CA ALA A 312 0.33 -8.13 -7.17
C ALA A 312 0.94 -9.55 -7.20
N ALA A 313 0.38 -10.45 -8.02
CA ALA A 313 0.89 -11.81 -8.17
C ALA A 313 2.25 -11.84 -8.88
N CYS A 314 2.43 -11.03 -9.92
CA CYS A 314 3.70 -10.87 -10.63
C CYS A 314 4.82 -10.42 -9.67
N ILE A 315 4.56 -9.36 -8.90
CA ILE A 315 5.54 -8.78 -7.98
C ILE A 315 5.81 -9.72 -6.79
N ASN A 316 4.77 -10.35 -6.23
CA ASN A 316 4.95 -11.30 -5.13
C ASN A 316 5.79 -12.52 -5.55
N LYS A 317 5.57 -13.04 -6.76
CA LYS A 317 6.39 -14.11 -7.33
C LYS A 317 7.84 -13.66 -7.47
N PHE A 318 8.08 -12.46 -7.99
CA PHE A 318 9.43 -11.90 -8.07
C PHE A 318 10.15 -11.88 -6.72
N TYR A 319 9.50 -11.39 -5.65
CA TYR A 319 10.11 -11.38 -4.32
C TYR A 319 10.36 -12.79 -3.78
N GLN A 320 9.47 -13.74 -4.05
CA GLN A 320 9.66 -15.13 -3.67
C GLN A 320 10.86 -15.74 -4.40
N ASP A 321 10.94 -15.55 -5.72
CA ASP A 321 12.05 -16.03 -6.55
C ASP A 321 13.39 -15.40 -6.09
N MET A 322 13.40 -14.14 -5.67
CA MET A 322 14.58 -13.49 -5.07
C MET A 322 14.99 -14.10 -3.73
N GLU A 323 14.03 -14.46 -2.87
CA GLU A 323 14.29 -15.06 -1.56
C GLU A 323 14.80 -16.50 -1.72
N GLU A 324 14.36 -17.22 -2.76
CA GLU A 324 14.73 -18.61 -3.05
C GLU A 324 16.02 -18.73 -3.91
N ALA A 325 16.38 -17.71 -4.69
CA ALA A 325 17.55 -17.74 -5.56
C ALA A 325 18.86 -17.51 -4.78
N GLU A 326 19.64 -18.58 -4.55
CA GLU A 326 21.02 -18.47 -4.05
C GLU A 326 22.00 -17.88 -5.08
N THR A 327 21.69 -17.97 -6.39
CA THR A 327 22.43 -17.36 -7.51
C THR A 327 21.52 -17.12 -8.74
N LEU A 328 21.84 -16.12 -9.56
CA LEU A 328 21.12 -15.82 -10.81
C LEU A 328 21.34 -16.93 -11.85
N ASP A 329 20.26 -17.47 -12.43
CA ASP A 329 20.32 -18.51 -13.47
C ASP A 329 21.07 -17.99 -14.72
N PRO A 330 22.13 -18.67 -15.19
CA PRO A 330 22.89 -18.28 -16.38
C PRO A 330 22.10 -18.38 -17.70
N ASN A 331 20.88 -18.93 -17.72
CA ASN A 331 20.13 -19.19 -18.96
C ASN A 331 19.16 -18.06 -19.39
N GLY A 332 19.25 -16.86 -18.82
CA GLY A 332 18.60 -15.67 -19.39
C GLY A 332 17.11 -15.49 -19.08
N VAL A 333 16.54 -16.27 -18.14
CA VAL A 333 15.24 -15.96 -17.49
C VAL A 333 15.35 -14.71 -16.58
N SER A 334 16.52 -14.07 -16.55
CA SER A 334 16.88 -13.02 -15.59
C SER A 334 16.50 -11.59 -16.00
N ALA A 335 16.06 -11.31 -17.23
CA ALA A 335 15.80 -9.93 -17.65
C ALA A 335 14.64 -9.28 -16.87
N ASP A 336 13.54 -10.01 -16.70
CA ASP A 336 12.37 -9.60 -15.94
C ASP A 336 12.65 -9.47 -14.44
N THR A 337 13.46 -10.38 -13.89
CA THR A 337 13.94 -10.36 -12.51
C THR A 337 14.93 -9.21 -12.30
N LEU A 338 15.76 -8.90 -13.30
CA LEU A 338 16.72 -7.82 -13.26
C LEU A 338 16.01 -6.47 -13.27
N GLU A 339 15.01 -6.24 -14.13
CA GLU A 339 14.24 -4.98 -14.17
C GLU A 339 13.57 -4.69 -12.81
N HIS A 340 12.95 -5.69 -12.19
CA HIS A 340 12.36 -5.53 -10.85
C HIS A 340 13.42 -5.32 -9.76
N ALA A 341 14.56 -6.01 -9.84
CA ALA A 341 15.66 -5.81 -8.91
C ALA A 341 16.26 -4.40 -9.05
N ILE A 342 16.34 -3.87 -10.27
CA ILE A 342 16.77 -2.50 -10.56
C ILE A 342 15.80 -1.52 -9.92
N ILE A 343 14.50 -1.67 -10.14
CA ILE A 343 13.52 -0.74 -9.54
C ILE A 343 13.56 -0.84 -8.01
N LYS A 344 13.69 -2.04 -7.44
CA LYS A 344 13.90 -2.22 -6.00
C LYS A 344 15.15 -1.48 -5.51
N LEU A 345 16.28 -1.63 -6.21
CA LEU A 345 17.51 -0.92 -5.89
C LEU A 345 17.34 0.61 -5.97
N GLN A 346 16.64 1.10 -6.98
CA GLN A 346 16.31 2.51 -7.13
C GLN A 346 15.42 3.00 -5.98
N THR A 347 14.39 2.25 -5.58
CA THR A 347 13.55 2.59 -4.40
C THR A 347 14.35 2.58 -3.09
N ALA A 348 15.39 1.76 -3.01
CA ALA A 348 16.28 1.67 -1.87
C ALA A 348 17.40 2.74 -1.88
N GLY A 349 17.60 3.48 -2.98
CA GLY A 349 18.61 4.54 -3.08
C GLY A 349 19.91 4.17 -3.80
N TYR A 350 19.99 3.01 -4.45
CA TYR A 350 21.17 2.60 -5.20
C TYR A 350 21.12 3.10 -6.65
N GLU A 351 22.24 3.65 -7.14
CA GLU A 351 22.42 3.95 -8.55
C GLU A 351 22.63 2.65 -9.34
N VAL A 352 21.85 2.47 -10.40
CA VAL A 352 22.01 1.35 -11.33
C VAL A 352 22.51 1.92 -12.65
N THR A 353 23.79 1.73 -12.95
CA THR A 353 24.34 1.94 -14.29
C THR A 353 24.05 0.73 -15.16
N THR A 354 23.23 0.92 -16.20
CA THR A 354 23.00 -0.05 -17.28
C THR A 354 24.15 -0.10 -18.26
#